data_AF-A0A7S0HWX4-F1
#
_entry.id   AF-A0A7S0HWX4-F1
#
_cell.length_a   1.000
_cell.length_b   1.000
_cell.length_c   1.000
_cell.angle_alpha   90.00
_cell.angle_beta   90.00
_cell.angle_gamma   90.00
#
_symmetry.space_group_name_H-M   'P 1'
#
loop_
_entity.id
_entity.type
_entity.pdbx_description
1 polymer ?
#
loop_
_entity_poly.entity_id
_entity_poly.type
_entity_poly.pdbx_seq_one_letter_code
_entity_poly.pdbx_strand_id
1 'polypeptide(L)'
;EAHWQLYFQHPQLLVARANAREEMRKLLKGLTKENVSKQRRHLAKICHSNPLVVMEVVLDQIQEYESMIDVCKDALGYCGSLALDILSYLIVEELGGALYIAKPFLQDDCANLARWLLNFSSFLSDVYLKYPRMEMKGLLQHIFNRLQKDSFGELQILRDLVAKLAGIKFDVATISTEDIDSRSGGERLRLASEYPWP
;
A
#
# COMPACT_ATOMS: atom_id res chain seq x y z
N GLU A 1 -18.60 16.57 9.21
CA GLU A 1 -17.87 17.46 8.30
C GLU A 1 -16.68 16.70 7.75
N ALA A 2 -16.41 16.82 6.45
CA ALA A 2 -15.25 16.15 5.88
C ALA A 2 -13.99 16.93 6.26
N HIS A 3 -12.93 16.23 6.69
CA HIS A 3 -11.73 16.84 7.25
C HIS A 3 -11.07 17.87 6.31
N TRP A 4 -11.29 17.74 5.00
CA TRP A 4 -10.76 18.66 3.99
C TRP A 4 -11.44 20.04 3.99
N GLN A 5 -12.64 20.18 4.54
CA GLN A 5 -13.39 21.45 4.57
C GLN A 5 -12.68 22.51 5.40
N LEU A 6 -11.95 22.10 6.44
CA LEU A 6 -11.17 22.98 7.31
C LEU A 6 -10.06 23.73 6.57
N TYR A 7 -9.45 23.11 5.55
CA TYR A 7 -8.43 23.78 4.75
C TYR A 7 -9.02 24.99 4.03
N PHE A 8 -10.21 24.87 3.46
CA PHE A 8 -10.84 25.96 2.70
C PHE A 8 -11.28 27.14 3.57
N GLN A 9 -11.47 26.93 4.87
CA GLN A 9 -11.87 27.99 5.81
C GLN A 9 -10.69 28.88 6.23
N HIS A 10 -9.45 28.39 6.13
CA HIS A 10 -8.26 29.11 6.60
C HIS A 10 -7.16 29.17 5.52
N PRO A 11 -6.93 30.33 4.89
CA PRO A 11 -5.92 30.47 3.82
C PRO A 11 -4.51 30.03 4.22
N GLN A 12 -4.13 30.24 5.48
CA GLN A 12 -2.82 29.82 6.00
C GLN A 12 -2.63 28.30 5.95
N LEU A 13 -3.71 27.53 6.20
CA LEU A 13 -3.68 26.07 6.13
C LEU A 13 -3.58 25.59 4.67
N LEU A 14 -4.20 26.30 3.72
CA LEU A 14 -4.04 26.00 2.28
C LEU A 14 -2.60 26.17 1.83
N VAL A 15 -1.95 27.27 2.23
CA VAL A 15 -0.54 27.51 1.89
C VAL A 15 0.36 26.45 2.53
N ALA A 16 0.15 26.12 3.81
CA ALA A 16 0.90 25.07 4.48
C ALA A 16 0.74 23.69 3.80
N ARG A 17 -0.48 23.34 3.41
CA ARG A 17 -0.79 22.11 2.66
C ARG A 17 -0.09 22.09 1.30
N ALA A 18 -0.15 23.18 0.55
CA ALA A 18 0.51 23.28 -0.75
C ALA A 18 2.04 23.14 -0.63
N ASN A 19 2.64 23.83 0.34
CA ASN A 19 4.07 23.76 0.61
C ASN A 19 4.51 22.35 0.99
N ALA A 20 3.80 21.70 1.93
CA ALA A 20 4.11 20.33 2.35
C ALA A 20 3.96 19.32 1.20
N ARG A 21 2.92 19.48 0.36
CA ARG A 21 2.71 18.64 -0.82
C ARG A 21 3.85 18.75 -1.82
N GLU A 22 4.30 19.97 -2.10
CA GLU A 22 5.39 20.21 -3.05
C GLU A 22 6.74 19.75 -2.50
N GLU A 23 7.03 20.01 -1.22
CA GLU A 23 8.24 19.56 -0.55
C GLU A 23 8.32 18.03 -0.55
N MET A 24 7.22 17.34 -0.21
CA MET A 24 7.17 15.89 -0.22
C MET A 24 7.33 15.30 -1.62
N ARG A 25 6.68 15.89 -2.64
CA ARG A 25 6.86 15.45 -4.05
C ARG A 25 8.30 15.60 -4.52
N LYS A 26 8.96 16.71 -4.19
CA LYS A 26 10.38 16.92 -4.51
C LYS A 26 11.26 15.88 -3.83
N LEU A 27 10.98 15.58 -2.55
CA LEU A 27 11.71 14.56 -1.80
C LEU A 27 11.56 13.18 -2.46
N LEU A 28 10.32 12.75 -2.77
CA LEU A 28 10.05 11.44 -3.38
C LEU A 28 10.70 11.27 -4.76
N LYS A 29 10.76 12.32 -5.59
CA LYS A 29 11.46 12.27 -6.90
C LYS A 29 12.93 11.90 -6.78
N GLY A 30 13.58 12.30 -5.69
CA GLY A 30 14.98 11.98 -5.42
C GLY A 30 15.18 10.74 -4.56
N LEU A 31 14.10 10.08 -4.10
CA LEU A 31 14.18 9.01 -3.12
C LEU A 31 14.44 7.66 -3.80
N THR A 32 15.41 6.91 -3.28
CA THR A 32 15.79 5.57 -3.75
C THR A 32 16.00 4.65 -2.56
N LYS A 33 16.03 3.33 -2.80
CA LYS A 33 16.31 2.34 -1.74
C LYS A 33 17.61 2.61 -0.99
N GLU A 34 18.65 3.07 -1.70
CA GLU A 34 19.97 3.33 -1.13
C GLU A 34 20.05 4.62 -0.31
N ASN A 35 19.25 5.64 -0.68
CA ASN A 35 19.34 6.96 -0.09
C ASN A 35 18.27 7.26 0.97
N VAL A 36 17.25 6.41 1.11
CA VAL A 36 16.14 6.60 2.06
C VAL A 36 16.64 6.83 3.49
N SER A 37 17.68 6.10 3.91
CA SER A 37 18.29 6.26 5.23
C SER A 37 18.99 7.62 5.41
N LYS A 38 19.55 8.19 4.33
CA LYS A 38 20.15 9.53 4.37
C LYS A 38 19.09 10.63 4.46
N GLN A 39 17.96 10.45 3.78
CA GLN A 39 16.84 11.41 3.74
C GLN A 39 15.86 11.28 4.91
N ARG A 40 16.02 10.27 5.79
CA ARG A 40 15.10 9.95 6.88
C ARG A 40 14.74 11.13 7.78
N ARG A 41 15.70 12.00 8.10
CA ARG A 41 15.47 13.17 8.99
C ARG A 41 14.59 14.21 8.32
N HIS A 42 14.80 14.44 7.03
CA HIS A 42 14.02 15.38 6.26
C HIS A 42 12.59 14.87 6.09
N LEU A 43 12.44 13.60 5.72
CA LEU A 43 11.16 12.92 5.64
C LEU A 43 10.38 12.99 6.97
N ALA A 44 11.03 12.63 8.09
CA ALA A 44 10.40 12.67 9.40
C ALA A 44 9.89 14.07 9.76
N LYS A 45 10.67 15.13 9.45
CA LYS A 45 10.28 16.52 9.74
C LYS A 45 9.01 16.94 8.98
N ILE A 46 8.93 16.62 7.69
CA ILE A 46 7.76 16.94 6.86
C ILE A 46 6.55 16.13 7.34
N CYS A 47 6.75 14.83 7.59
CA CYS A 47 5.71 13.92 8.05
C CYS A 47 5.14 14.32 9.43
N HIS A 48 5.98 14.72 10.38
CA HIS A 48 5.50 15.19 11.68
C HIS A 48 4.70 16.49 11.60
N SER A 49 5.01 17.37 10.63
CA SER A 49 4.34 18.66 10.49
C SER A 49 2.98 18.52 9.80
N ASN A 50 2.89 17.70 8.74
CA ASN A 50 1.70 17.56 7.90
C ASN A 50 1.47 16.09 7.47
N PRO A 51 1.18 15.16 8.41
CA PRO A 51 1.14 13.73 8.12
C PRO A 51 0.06 13.35 7.10
N LEU A 52 -1.13 13.97 7.17
CA LEU A 52 -2.22 13.72 6.22
C LEU A 52 -1.79 13.99 4.77
N VAL A 53 -1.26 15.17 4.51
CA VAL A 53 -0.81 15.60 3.17
C VAL A 53 0.33 14.72 2.66
N VAL A 54 1.25 14.33 3.54
CA VAL A 54 2.36 13.45 3.19
C VAL A 54 1.86 12.07 2.77
N MET A 55 0.94 11.47 3.53
CA MET A 55 0.39 10.16 3.22
C MET A 55 -0.46 10.18 1.93
N GLU A 56 -1.23 11.24 1.68
CA GLU A 56 -1.90 11.43 0.39
C GLU A 56 -0.91 11.39 -0.78
N VAL A 57 0.22 12.11 -0.67
CA VAL A 57 1.25 12.13 -1.72
C VAL A 57 1.90 10.75 -1.89
N VAL A 58 2.13 10.03 -0.80
CA VAL A 58 2.67 8.65 -0.86
C VAL A 58 1.71 7.74 -1.61
N LEU A 59 0.40 7.78 -1.30
CA LEU A 59 -0.62 7.00 -1.99
C LEU A 59 -0.72 7.35 -3.48
N ASP A 60 -0.65 8.64 -3.84
CA ASP A 60 -0.61 9.08 -5.24
C ASP A 60 0.59 8.45 -5.98
N GLN A 61 1.78 8.49 -5.39
CA GLN A 61 3.01 8.01 -6.04
C GLN A 61 3.07 6.49 -6.19
N ILE A 62 2.63 5.73 -5.18
CA ILE A 62 2.64 4.26 -5.27
C ILE A 62 1.60 3.73 -6.25
N GLN A 63 0.47 4.42 -6.41
CA GLN A 63 -0.53 4.05 -7.40
C GLN A 63 -0.03 4.25 -8.83
N GLU A 64 0.71 5.33 -9.08
CA GLU A 64 1.24 5.67 -10.40
C GLU A 64 2.49 4.84 -10.76
N TYR A 65 3.41 4.62 -9.81
CA TYR A 65 4.70 3.98 -10.07
C TYR A 65 4.94 2.78 -9.15
N GLU A 66 4.99 1.58 -9.74
CA GLU A 66 5.30 0.34 -9.00
C GLU A 66 6.69 0.39 -8.33
N SER A 67 7.67 1.02 -8.98
CA SER A 67 9.03 1.17 -8.45
C SER A 67 9.09 1.95 -7.13
N MET A 68 8.06 2.77 -6.84
CA MET A 68 7.96 3.56 -5.61
C MET A 68 7.42 2.76 -4.43
N ILE A 69 6.82 1.58 -4.64
CA ILE A 69 6.19 0.77 -3.59
C ILE A 69 7.22 0.44 -2.49
N ASP A 70 8.35 -0.16 -2.87
CA ASP A 70 9.38 -0.53 -1.90
C ASP A 70 10.01 0.68 -1.21
N VAL A 71 10.27 1.75 -1.98
CA VAL A 71 10.90 2.96 -1.47
C VAL A 71 9.99 3.63 -0.44
N CYS A 72 8.69 3.74 -0.73
CA CYS A 72 7.70 4.32 0.18
C CYS A 72 7.49 3.42 1.40
N LYS A 73 7.40 2.10 1.22
CA LYS A 73 7.34 1.13 2.32
C LYS A 73 8.53 1.25 3.27
N ASP A 74 9.73 1.53 2.76
CA ASP A 74 10.91 1.75 3.59
C ASP A 74 10.90 3.12 4.27
N ALA A 75 10.45 4.15 3.54
CA ALA A 75 10.30 5.51 4.04
C ALA A 75 9.34 5.59 5.25
N LEU A 76 8.25 4.82 5.26
CA LEU A 76 7.27 4.80 6.36
C LEU A 76 7.88 4.41 7.71
N GLY A 77 9.02 3.70 7.73
CA GLY A 77 9.71 3.34 8.97
C GLY A 77 10.30 4.54 9.72
N TYR A 78 10.40 5.69 9.05
CA TYR A 78 10.86 6.95 9.62
C TYR A 78 9.71 7.92 9.94
N CYS A 79 8.47 7.51 9.65
CA CYS A 79 7.27 8.26 10.01
C CYS A 79 6.82 7.88 11.43
N GLY A 80 6.13 8.80 12.11
CA GLY A 80 5.58 8.53 13.45
C GLY A 80 4.42 7.53 13.42
N SER A 81 4.04 6.97 14.58
CA SER A 81 2.90 6.05 14.70
C SER A 81 1.59 6.66 14.21
N LEU A 82 1.35 7.95 14.52
CA LEU A 82 0.19 8.69 14.03
C LEU A 82 0.10 8.71 12.49
N ALA A 83 1.23 8.72 11.80
CA ALA A 83 1.25 8.70 10.34
C ALA A 83 0.78 7.35 9.78
N LEU A 84 1.04 6.25 10.48
CA LEU A 84 0.54 4.92 10.10
C LEU A 84 -0.97 4.81 10.34
N ASP A 85 -1.48 5.38 11.43
CA ASP A 85 -2.93 5.43 11.70
C ASP A 85 -3.65 6.33 10.68
N ILE A 86 -3.04 7.45 10.28
CA ILE A 86 -3.57 8.30 9.21
C ILE A 86 -3.52 7.57 7.86
N LEU A 87 -2.47 6.80 7.60
CA LEU A 87 -2.38 5.99 6.38
C LEU A 87 -3.51 4.96 6.33
N SER A 88 -3.82 4.25 7.42
CA SER A 88 -4.92 3.27 7.43
C SER A 88 -6.28 3.92 7.17
N TYR A 89 -6.50 5.12 7.73
CA TYR A 89 -7.68 5.93 7.42
C TYR A 89 -7.77 6.30 5.94
N LEU A 90 -6.68 6.84 5.36
CA LEU A 90 -6.63 7.24 3.96
C LEU A 90 -6.81 6.07 2.99
N ILE A 91 -6.32 4.88 3.35
CA ILE A 91 -6.52 3.66 2.55
C ILE A 91 -8.02 3.33 2.43
N VAL A 92 -8.75 3.39 3.54
CA VAL A 92 -10.21 3.14 3.54
C VAL A 92 -10.94 4.24 2.77
N GLU A 93 -10.49 5.48 2.87
CA GLU A 93 -11.07 6.61 2.16
C GLU A 93 -10.84 6.54 0.64
N GLU A 94 -9.66 6.10 0.21
CA GLU A 94 -9.31 5.84 -1.19
C GLU A 94 -10.21 4.75 -1.79
N LEU A 95 -10.42 3.65 -1.06
CA LEU A 95 -11.32 2.55 -1.49
C LEU A 95 -12.80 2.95 -1.48
N GLY A 96 -13.20 3.79 -0.52
CA GLY A 96 -14.55 4.32 -0.45
C GLY A 96 -14.89 5.33 -1.54
N GLY A 97 -13.93 5.72 -2.38
CA GLY A 97 -14.11 6.75 -3.41
C GLY A 97 -14.31 8.15 -2.83
N ALA A 98 -13.92 8.36 -1.56
CA ALA A 98 -14.07 9.63 -0.86
C ALA A 98 -12.86 10.55 -1.07
N LEU A 99 -11.70 9.99 -1.43
CA LEU A 99 -10.47 10.78 -1.60
C LEU A 99 -10.40 11.52 -2.95
N TYR A 100 -10.91 10.97 -4.07
CA TYR A 100 -10.97 11.61 -5.40
C TYR A 100 -11.99 10.91 -6.34
N ILE A 101 -12.16 11.47 -7.56
CA ILE A 101 -12.94 10.95 -8.71
C ILE A 101 -12.90 9.41 -8.76
N ALA A 102 -14.07 8.77 -8.90
CA ALA A 102 -14.18 7.32 -8.98
C ALA A 102 -13.22 6.75 -10.05
N LYS A 103 -12.21 6.00 -9.61
CA LYS A 103 -11.25 5.35 -10.51
C LYS A 103 -11.83 3.99 -10.94
N PRO A 104 -11.86 3.68 -12.25
CA PRO A 104 -12.32 2.37 -12.69
C PRO A 104 -11.35 1.29 -12.18
N PHE A 105 -11.91 0.17 -11.71
CA PHE A 105 -11.12 -1.00 -11.31
C PHE A 105 -10.62 -1.82 -12.50
N LEU A 106 -11.23 -1.63 -13.67
CA LEU A 106 -10.84 -2.26 -14.91
C LEU A 106 -10.10 -1.24 -15.79
N GLN A 107 -9.17 -1.72 -16.60
CA GLN A 107 -8.62 -0.97 -17.72
C GLN A 107 -9.71 -0.73 -18.78
N ASP A 108 -9.45 0.16 -19.72
CA ASP A 108 -10.37 0.50 -20.81
C ASP A 108 -10.79 -0.75 -21.62
N ASP A 109 -9.93 -1.76 -21.69
CA ASP A 109 -10.19 -3.05 -22.35
C ASP A 109 -11.22 -3.93 -21.60
N CYS A 110 -11.65 -3.55 -20.40
CA CYS A 110 -12.60 -4.26 -19.53
C CYS A 110 -12.22 -5.71 -19.15
N ALA A 111 -11.07 -6.21 -19.59
CA ALA A 111 -10.57 -7.56 -19.29
C ALA A 111 -9.55 -7.57 -18.15
N ASN A 112 -8.73 -6.52 -18.03
CA ASN A 112 -7.63 -6.45 -17.09
C ASN A 112 -7.93 -5.49 -15.94
N LEU A 113 -7.39 -5.80 -14.76
CA LEU A 113 -7.41 -4.90 -13.62
C LEU A 113 -6.57 -3.65 -13.89
N ALA A 114 -7.04 -2.51 -13.38
CA ALA A 114 -6.34 -1.24 -13.50
C ALA A 114 -4.99 -1.28 -12.76
N ARG A 115 -3.95 -0.71 -13.37
CA ARG A 115 -2.58 -0.77 -12.83
C ARG A 115 -2.47 -0.15 -11.44
N TRP A 116 -3.19 0.95 -11.22
CA TRP A 116 -3.23 1.63 -9.92
C TRP A 116 -3.70 0.69 -8.80
N LEU A 117 -4.71 -0.14 -9.08
CA LEU A 117 -5.29 -1.08 -8.10
C LEU A 117 -4.30 -2.21 -7.78
N LEU A 118 -3.61 -2.73 -8.78
CA LEU A 118 -2.57 -3.75 -8.58
C LEU A 118 -1.40 -3.21 -7.73
N ASN A 119 -0.92 -2.01 -8.06
CA ASN A 119 0.15 -1.36 -7.29
C ASN A 119 -0.31 -1.06 -5.85
N PHE A 120 -1.53 -0.57 -5.69
CA PHE A 120 -2.13 -0.29 -4.39
C PHE A 120 -2.26 -1.55 -3.55
N SER A 121 -2.82 -2.62 -4.12
CA SER A 121 -2.96 -3.94 -3.48
C SER A 121 -1.62 -4.52 -3.02
N SER A 122 -0.59 -4.43 -3.89
CA SER A 122 0.77 -4.85 -3.57
C SER A 122 1.35 -4.05 -2.41
N PHE A 123 1.24 -2.72 -2.45
CA PHE A 123 1.71 -1.83 -1.38
C PHE A 123 1.02 -2.12 -0.04
N LEU A 124 -0.29 -2.27 -0.01
CA LEU A 124 -1.04 -2.58 1.22
C LEU A 124 -0.53 -3.87 1.87
N SER A 125 -0.44 -4.93 1.08
CA SER A 125 -0.01 -6.25 1.54
C SER A 125 1.40 -6.20 2.13
N ASP A 126 2.29 -5.45 1.48
CA ASP A 126 3.67 -5.22 1.91
C ASP A 126 3.77 -4.38 3.20
N VAL A 127 2.96 -3.33 3.32
CA VAL A 127 2.93 -2.44 4.50
C VAL A 127 2.37 -3.18 5.71
N TYR A 128 1.26 -3.90 5.58
CA TYR A 128 0.70 -4.67 6.69
C TYR A 128 1.60 -5.82 7.14
N LEU A 129 2.34 -6.45 6.22
CA LEU A 129 3.36 -7.43 6.59
C LEU A 129 4.51 -6.78 7.39
N LYS A 130 4.97 -5.61 6.97
CA LYS A 130 6.12 -4.93 7.58
C LYS A 130 5.78 -4.20 8.88
N TYR A 131 4.56 -3.70 9.02
CA TYR A 131 4.09 -2.94 10.17
C TYR A 131 2.87 -3.61 10.84
N PRO A 132 3.07 -4.73 11.57
CA PRO A 132 1.95 -5.48 12.17
C PRO A 132 1.12 -4.72 13.21
N ARG A 133 1.64 -3.59 13.72
CA ARG A 133 0.94 -2.72 14.67
C ARG A 133 -0.03 -1.76 14.00
N MET A 134 0.05 -1.60 12.68
CA MET A 134 -0.85 -0.74 11.93
C MET A 134 -2.26 -1.35 11.92
N GLU A 135 -3.26 -0.49 12.08
CA GLU A 135 -4.66 -0.89 12.15
C GLU A 135 -5.15 -1.45 10.80
N MET A 136 -5.72 -2.66 10.81
CA MET A 136 -6.21 -3.37 9.61
C MET A 136 -7.71 -3.73 9.67
N LYS A 137 -8.34 -3.65 10.84
CA LYS A 137 -9.76 -4.00 11.03
C LYS A 137 -10.66 -3.07 10.22
N GLY A 138 -10.35 -1.77 10.13
CA GLY A 138 -11.07 -0.82 9.30
C GLY A 138 -11.08 -1.21 7.82
N LEU A 139 -9.92 -1.58 7.29
CA LEU A 139 -9.75 -2.08 5.92
C LEU A 139 -10.56 -3.36 5.69
N LEU A 140 -10.41 -4.36 6.55
CA LEU A 140 -11.13 -5.63 6.39
C LEU A 140 -12.64 -5.45 6.46
N GLN A 141 -13.13 -4.63 7.39
CA GLN A 141 -14.56 -4.32 7.47
C GLN A 141 -15.06 -3.64 6.19
N HIS A 142 -14.27 -2.72 5.63
CA HIS A 142 -14.60 -2.07 4.36
C HIS A 142 -14.68 -3.09 3.22
N ILE A 143 -13.66 -3.94 3.06
CA ILE A 143 -13.61 -5.00 2.05
C ILE A 143 -14.83 -5.91 2.17
N PHE A 144 -15.14 -6.44 3.36
CA PHE A 144 -16.29 -7.34 3.54
C PHE A 144 -17.62 -6.68 3.19
N ASN A 145 -17.82 -5.41 3.57
CA ASN A 145 -19.02 -4.66 3.24
C ASN A 145 -19.17 -4.41 1.72
N ARG A 146 -18.05 -4.28 1.00
CA ARG A 146 -18.02 -4.08 -0.46
C ARG A 146 -18.18 -5.40 -1.22
N LEU A 147 -17.64 -6.50 -0.69
CA LEU A 147 -17.83 -7.84 -1.24
C LEU A 147 -19.29 -8.30 -1.16
N GLN A 148 -20.04 -7.92 -0.11
CA GLN A 148 -21.49 -8.13 -0.05
C GLN A 148 -22.28 -7.42 -1.17
N LYS A 149 -21.64 -6.49 -1.89
CA LYS A 149 -22.22 -5.75 -3.02
C LYS A 149 -21.58 -6.13 -4.36
N ASP A 150 -20.96 -7.32 -4.44
CA ASP A 150 -20.33 -7.88 -5.63
C ASP A 150 -19.21 -7.00 -6.24
N SER A 151 -18.47 -6.26 -5.40
CA SER A 151 -17.37 -5.40 -5.87
C SER A 151 -16.09 -6.21 -6.12
N PHE A 152 -15.62 -6.21 -7.37
CA PHE A 152 -14.46 -7.02 -7.81
C PHE A 152 -13.10 -6.44 -7.38
N GLY A 153 -12.97 -5.12 -7.25
CA GLY A 153 -11.68 -4.47 -6.96
C GLY A 153 -11.14 -4.81 -5.56
N GLU A 154 -12.02 -4.86 -4.57
CA GLU A 154 -11.68 -5.17 -3.18
C GLU A 154 -11.34 -6.65 -2.98
N LEU A 155 -11.87 -7.53 -3.85
CA LEU A 155 -11.50 -8.94 -3.86
C LEU A 155 -10.03 -9.15 -4.23
N GLN A 156 -9.53 -8.37 -5.19
CA GLN A 156 -8.11 -8.38 -5.55
C GLN A 156 -7.22 -8.02 -4.36
N ILE A 157 -7.61 -6.98 -3.61
CA ILE A 157 -6.88 -6.53 -2.41
C ILE A 157 -6.87 -7.61 -1.35
N LEU A 158 -8.03 -8.23 -1.09
CA LEU A 158 -8.12 -9.33 -0.12
C LEU A 158 -7.22 -10.50 -0.52
N ARG A 159 -7.21 -10.87 -1.80
CA ARG A 159 -6.41 -11.96 -2.33
C ARG A 159 -4.92 -11.72 -2.08
N ASP A 160 -4.39 -10.57 -2.49
CA ASP A 160 -2.96 -10.28 -2.36
C ASP A 160 -2.56 -10.14 -0.89
N LEU A 161 -3.43 -9.58 -0.05
CA LEU A 161 -3.21 -9.45 1.39
C LEU A 161 -3.11 -10.81 2.07
N VAL A 162 -4.04 -11.73 1.78
CA VAL A 162 -3.96 -13.12 2.27
C VAL A 162 -2.71 -13.82 1.72
N ALA A 163 -2.39 -13.65 0.44
CA ALA A 163 -1.20 -14.24 -0.17
C ALA A 163 0.07 -13.85 0.59
N LYS A 164 0.24 -12.53 0.80
CA LYS A 164 1.45 -11.96 1.38
C LYS A 164 1.57 -12.28 2.86
N LEU A 165 0.49 -12.15 3.62
CA LEU A 165 0.50 -12.37 5.06
C LEU A 165 0.59 -13.86 5.43
N ALA A 166 -0.01 -14.74 4.63
CA ALA A 166 0.07 -16.19 4.85
C ALA A 166 1.32 -16.83 4.20
N GLY A 167 2.12 -16.06 3.45
CA GLY A 167 3.28 -16.57 2.72
C GLY A 167 2.92 -17.49 1.55
N ILE A 168 1.70 -17.42 1.04
CA ILE A 168 1.22 -18.24 -0.08
C ILE A 168 1.76 -17.63 -1.39
N LYS A 169 2.57 -18.42 -2.10
CA LYS A 169 3.01 -18.09 -3.46
C LYS A 169 2.06 -18.74 -4.47
N PHE A 170 1.31 -17.94 -5.23
CA PHE A 170 0.40 -18.41 -6.29
C PHE A 170 1.12 -18.77 -7.60
N ASP A 171 2.39 -19.15 -7.54
CA ASP A 171 3.16 -19.44 -8.74
C ASP A 171 2.87 -20.87 -9.19
N VAL A 172 1.71 -21.05 -9.83
CA VAL A 172 1.25 -22.36 -10.35
C VAL A 172 1.91 -22.66 -11.70
N ALA A 173 2.36 -21.64 -12.43
CA ALA A 173 2.90 -21.78 -13.78
C ALA A 173 4.31 -22.40 -13.82
N THR A 174 5.03 -22.40 -12.70
CA THR A 174 6.45 -22.82 -12.58
C THR A 174 6.64 -23.97 -11.60
N ILE A 175 5.56 -24.69 -11.23
CA ILE A 175 5.67 -25.87 -10.39
C ILE A 175 6.23 -27.02 -11.24
N SER A 176 7.46 -27.44 -10.91
CA SER A 176 8.05 -28.64 -11.52
C SER A 176 7.36 -29.90 -10.98
N THR A 177 7.45 -31.01 -11.70
CA THR A 177 6.97 -32.30 -11.19
C THR A 177 7.69 -32.71 -9.91
N GLU A 178 8.97 -32.34 -9.77
CA GLU A 178 9.75 -32.57 -8.54
C GLU A 178 9.20 -31.77 -7.34
N ASP A 179 8.71 -30.55 -7.57
CA ASP A 179 8.01 -29.76 -6.55
C ASP A 179 6.69 -30.40 -6.13
N ILE A 180 5.97 -31.04 -7.06
CA ILE A 180 4.71 -31.75 -6.75
C ILE A 180 5.01 -32.98 -5.90
N ASP A 181 6.02 -33.77 -6.28
CA ASP A 181 6.41 -34.99 -5.59
C ASP A 181 6.97 -34.69 -4.19
N SER A 182 7.81 -33.67 -4.06
CA SER A 182 8.35 -33.23 -2.77
C SER A 182 7.26 -32.69 -1.84
N ARG A 183 6.28 -31.94 -2.38
CA ARG A 183 5.12 -31.44 -1.62
C ARG A 183 4.16 -32.55 -1.19
N SER A 184 4.11 -33.65 -1.94
CA SER A 184 3.31 -34.84 -1.63
C SER A 184 4.01 -35.80 -0.66
N GLY A 185 5.29 -35.57 -0.36
CA GLY A 185 6.11 -36.36 0.55
C GLY A 185 5.93 -36.02 2.03
N GLY A 186 6.73 -36.66 2.89
CA GLY A 186 6.78 -36.35 4.32
C GLY A 186 7.35 -34.95 4.62
N GLU A 187 7.22 -34.50 5.87
CA GLU A 187 7.58 -33.14 6.31
C GLU A 187 8.97 -32.68 5.83
N ARG A 188 9.97 -33.57 5.84
CA ARG A 188 11.33 -33.23 5.39
C ARG A 188 11.43 -32.94 3.89
N LEU A 189 10.65 -33.62 3.06
CA LEU A 189 10.61 -33.40 1.60
C LEU A 189 9.86 -32.10 1.28
N ARG A 190 8.77 -31.84 2.00
CA ARG A 190 8.02 -30.58 1.91
C ARG A 190 8.89 -29.36 2.24
N LEU A 191 9.60 -29.42 3.37
CA LEU A 191 10.50 -28.33 3.79
C LEU A 191 11.66 -28.09 2.81
N ALA A 192 12.16 -29.14 2.15
CA ALA A 192 13.23 -29.02 1.16
C ALA A 192 12.78 -28.29 -0.12
N SER A 193 11.50 -28.40 -0.50
CA SER A 193 10.92 -27.61 -1.61
C SER A 193 10.64 -26.17 -1.20
N GLU A 194 10.20 -25.94 0.04
CA GLU A 194 9.92 -24.58 0.55
C GLU A 194 11.20 -23.76 0.81
N TYR A 195 12.26 -24.40 1.29
CA TYR A 195 13.57 -23.80 1.59
C TYR A 195 14.70 -24.67 1.01
N PRO A 196 15.07 -24.47 -0.26
CA PRO A 196 16.22 -25.14 -0.85
C PRO A 196 17.47 -24.80 -0.03
N TRP A 197 18.24 -25.81 0.37
CA TRP A 197 19.55 -25.58 0.99
C TRP A 197 20.43 -24.77 0.01
N PRO A 198 21.22 -23.80 0.50
CA PRO A 198 22.15 -23.05 -0.35
C PRO A 198 23.21 -23.93 -1.02
#